data_AF-A0A2V8RCM6-F1
#
_entry.id   AF-A0A2V8RCM6-F1
#
_cell.length_a   1.000
_cell.length_b   1.000
_cell.length_c   1.000
_cell.angle_alpha   90.00
_cell.angle_beta   90.00
_cell.angle_gamma   90.00
#
_symmetry.space_group_name_H-M   'P 1'
#
loop_
_entity.id
_entity.type
_entity.pdbx_description
1 polymer ?
#
loop_
_entity_poly.entity_id
_entity_poly.type
_entity_poly.pdbx_seq_one_letter_code
_entity_poly.pdbx_strand_id
1 'polypeptide(L)'
;MFDRLVEKKIREAMRAGEFDDLEGAGRPVNLDAYFSTPEELRAGYAVLKSAGVLPEEAQLLREINELKEKLEACRDGDERERLRRAAGDLTLKYNLLVERYRGRRRSD
;
A
#
# COMPACT_ATOMS: atom_id res chain seq x y z
N MET A 1 27.20 -19.67 -4.89
CA MET A 1 27.36 -19.49 -6.36
C MET A 1 26.75 -18.19 -6.88
N PHE A 2 25.79 -17.56 -6.17
CA PHE A 2 25.20 -16.27 -6.57
C PHE A 2 26.01 -15.04 -6.16
N ASP A 3 26.89 -15.12 -5.16
CA ASP A 3 27.60 -13.96 -4.59
C ASP A 3 28.39 -13.15 -5.62
N ARG A 4 29.13 -13.82 -6.53
CA ARG A 4 29.88 -13.13 -7.60
C ARG A 4 28.98 -12.42 -8.60
N LEU A 5 27.78 -12.94 -8.86
CA LEU A 5 26.82 -12.33 -9.76
C LEU A 5 26.17 -11.10 -9.10
N VAL A 6 25.79 -11.24 -7.83
CA VAL A 6 25.24 -10.16 -7.02
C VAL A 6 26.24 -9.01 -6.88
N GLU A 7 27.49 -9.32 -6.52
CA GLU A 7 28.53 -8.32 -6.35
C GLU A 7 28.86 -7.58 -7.65
N LYS A 8 28.86 -8.30 -8.79
CA LYS A 8 29.03 -7.67 -10.11
C LYS A 8 27.90 -6.66 -10.38
N LYS A 9 26.64 -7.02 -10.15
CA LYS A 9 25.49 -6.12 -10.32
C LYS A 9 25.56 -4.89 -9.42
N ILE A 10 25.90 -5.07 -8.14
CA ILE A 10 26.03 -3.95 -7.19
C ILE A 10 27.11 -2.98 -7.68
N ARG A 11 28.29 -3.47 -8.10
CA ARG A 11 29.37 -2.61 -8.61
C ARG A 11 29.01 -1.90 -9.90
N GLU A 12 28.24 -2.53 -10.78
CA GLU A 12 27.73 -1.90 -12.01
C GLU A 12 26.77 -0.74 -11.67
N ALA A 13 25.79 -0.96 -10.79
CA ALA A 13 24.87 0.08 -10.33
C ALA A 13 25.60 1.24 -9.62
N MET A 14 26.62 0.94 -8.79
CA MET A 14 27.47 1.97 -8.18
C MET A 14 28.21 2.81 -9.22
N ARG A 15 28.78 2.19 -10.27
CA ARG A 15 29.47 2.93 -11.34
C ARG A 15 28.52 3.75 -12.20
N ALA A 16 27.27 3.30 -12.34
CA ALA A 16 26.22 4.01 -13.04
C ALA A 16 25.63 5.18 -12.21
N GLY A 17 26.04 5.33 -10.95
CA GLY A 17 25.52 6.39 -10.06
C GLY A 17 24.09 6.12 -9.58
N GLU A 18 23.58 4.89 -9.68
CA GLU A 18 22.20 4.57 -9.28
C GLU A 18 21.94 4.76 -7.76
N PHE A 19 22.99 4.88 -6.96
CA PHE A 19 22.91 5.19 -5.52
C PHE A 19 23.18 6.67 -5.19
N ASP A 20 23.48 7.48 -6.20
CA ASP A 20 23.70 8.92 -6.01
C ASP A 20 22.35 9.65 -5.96
N ASP A 21 22.22 10.61 -5.03
CA ASP A 21 21.01 11.46 -4.86
C ASP A 21 19.69 10.69 -4.64
N LEU A 22 19.76 9.55 -3.93
CA LEU A 22 18.54 8.82 -3.54
C LEU A 22 17.59 9.70 -2.72
N GLU A 23 16.29 9.49 -2.91
CA GLU A 23 15.27 10.17 -2.13
C GLU A 23 15.50 9.92 -0.62
N GLY A 24 15.73 11.00 0.13
CA GLY A 24 16.01 10.91 1.56
C GLY A 24 17.47 10.60 1.94
N ALA A 25 18.41 10.58 0.98
CA ALA A 25 19.83 10.41 1.27
C ALA A 25 20.33 11.44 2.30
N GLY A 26 21.02 10.95 3.34
CA GLY A 26 21.54 11.77 4.44
C GLY A 26 20.48 12.29 5.42
N ARG A 27 19.20 11.93 5.26
CA ARG A 27 18.11 12.31 6.18
C ARG A 27 17.70 11.12 7.05
N PRO A 28 17.17 11.36 8.27
CA PRO A 28 16.57 10.30 9.07
C PRO A 28 15.44 9.60 8.31
N VAL A 29 15.42 8.27 8.36
CA VAL A 29 14.35 7.47 7.74
C VAL A 29 13.07 7.63 8.55
N ASN A 30 11.96 8.02 7.91
CA ASN A 30 10.65 8.02 8.54
C ASN A 30 10.12 6.57 8.62
N LEU A 31 9.99 6.05 9.85
CA LEU A 31 9.48 4.71 10.13
C LEU A 31 8.08 4.71 10.76
N ASP A 32 7.40 5.85 10.84
CA ASP A 32 6.10 5.98 11.51
C ASP A 32 5.08 4.99 10.92
N ALA A 33 5.00 4.93 9.60
CA ALA A 33 4.13 4.00 8.88
C ALA A 33 4.49 2.52 9.10
N TYR A 34 5.78 2.22 9.31
CA TYR A 34 6.24 0.85 9.56
C TYR A 34 5.82 0.39 10.96
N PHE A 35 6.00 1.25 11.97
CA PHE A 35 5.62 0.92 13.35
C PHE A 35 4.11 1.01 13.61
N SER A 36 3.38 1.85 12.86
CA SER A 36 1.91 1.86 12.89
C SER A 36 1.29 0.62 12.24
N THR A 37 2.06 -0.14 11.45
CA THR A 37 1.62 -1.40 10.85
C THR A 37 1.76 -2.53 11.91
N PRO A 38 0.76 -3.42 12.05
CA PRO A 38 0.85 -4.60 12.91
C PRO A 38 2.08 -5.45 12.56
N GLU A 39 2.77 -5.98 13.56
CA GLU A 39 4.06 -6.66 13.43
C GLU A 39 4.07 -7.75 12.35
N GLU A 40 3.00 -8.53 12.30
CA GLU A 40 2.84 -9.68 11.40
C GLU A 40 2.71 -9.25 9.92
N LEU A 41 2.34 -7.99 9.68
CA LEU A 41 2.14 -7.42 8.35
C LEU A 41 3.30 -6.53 7.90
N ARG A 42 4.17 -6.10 8.82
CA ARG A 42 5.23 -5.10 8.55
C ARG A 42 6.13 -5.49 7.38
N ALA A 43 6.63 -6.73 7.37
CA ALA A 43 7.55 -7.19 6.33
C ALA A 43 6.90 -7.16 4.94
N GLY A 44 5.67 -7.69 4.82
CA GLY A 44 4.93 -7.69 3.56
C GLY A 44 4.62 -6.27 3.08
N TYR A 45 4.10 -5.43 3.97
CA TYR A 45 3.76 -4.04 3.64
C TYR A 45 4.99 -3.19 3.30
N ALA A 46 6.12 -3.42 3.98
CA ALA A 46 7.38 -2.72 3.68
C ALA A 46 7.92 -3.09 2.30
N VAL A 47 7.85 -4.37 1.91
CA VAL A 47 8.25 -4.83 0.56
C VAL A 47 7.34 -4.20 -0.50
N LEU A 48 6.03 -4.25 -0.30
CA LEU A 48 5.07 -3.67 -1.25
C LEU A 48 5.28 -2.15 -1.40
N LYS A 49 5.40 -1.43 -0.28
CA LYS A 49 5.69 0.02 -0.28
C LYS A 49 6.99 0.34 -1.00
N SER A 50 8.06 -0.42 -0.76
CA SER A 50 9.37 -0.21 -1.39
C SER A 50 9.37 -0.52 -2.88
N ALA A 51 8.50 -1.44 -3.33
CA ALA A 51 8.31 -1.75 -4.75
C ALA A 51 7.36 -0.77 -5.48
N GLY A 52 6.85 0.25 -4.78
CA GLY A 52 5.82 1.15 -5.33
C GLY A 52 4.46 0.47 -5.54
N VAL A 53 4.24 -0.70 -4.95
CA VAL A 53 2.99 -1.46 -5.06
C VAL A 53 2.08 -1.09 -3.91
N LEU A 54 0.91 -0.53 -4.22
CA LEU A 54 -0.10 -0.19 -3.22
C LEU A 54 -0.79 -1.49 -2.75
N PRO A 55 -0.79 -1.83 -1.44
CA PRO A 55 -1.52 -2.99 -0.92
C PRO A 55 -3.01 -2.94 -1.30
N GLU A 56 -3.66 -4.10 -1.44
CA GLU A 56 -5.07 -4.20 -1.87
C GLU A 56 -6.00 -3.39 -0.94
N GLU A 57 -5.72 -3.40 0.37
CA GLU A 57 -6.40 -2.62 1.40
C GLU A 57 -6.36 -1.11 1.10
N ALA A 58 -5.18 -0.62 0.74
CA ALA A 58 -4.95 0.79 0.47
C ALA A 58 -5.55 1.21 -0.88
N GLN A 59 -5.58 0.31 -1.87
CA GLN A 59 -6.31 0.52 -3.12
C GLN A 59 -7.82 0.66 -2.86
N LEU A 60 -8.40 -0.27 -2.08
CA LEU A 60 -9.82 -0.24 -1.73
C LEU A 60 -10.19 1.04 -0.97
N LEU A 61 -9.38 1.47 0.01
CA LEU A 61 -9.62 2.71 0.74
C LEU A 61 -9.57 3.94 -0.16
N ARG A 62 -8.63 3.97 -1.12
CA ARG A 62 -8.53 5.06 -2.09
C ARG A 62 -9.77 5.12 -2.97
N GLU A 63 -10.19 3.99 -3.55
CA GLU A 63 -11.40 3.92 -4.39
C GLU A 63 -12.66 4.32 -3.62
N ILE A 64 -12.80 3.88 -2.35
CA ILE A 64 -13.90 4.30 -1.48
C ILE A 64 -13.91 5.82 -1.29
N ASN A 65 -12.76 6.43 -1.05
CA ASN A 65 -12.67 7.89 -0.88
C ASN A 65 -13.00 8.64 -2.18
N GLU A 66 -12.49 8.19 -3.32
CA GLU A 66 -12.81 8.78 -4.63
C GLU A 66 -14.33 8.69 -4.93
N LEU A 67 -14.99 7.59 -4.57
CA LEU A 67 -16.44 7.47 -4.71
C LEU A 67 -17.21 8.38 -3.74
N LYS A 68 -16.72 8.57 -2.51
CA LYS A 68 -17.31 9.50 -1.54
C LYS A 68 -17.20 10.96 -2.02
N GLU A 69 -16.05 11.36 -2.55
CA GLU A 69 -15.86 12.69 -3.14
C GLU A 69 -16.83 12.92 -4.31
N LYS A 70 -16.98 11.93 -5.21
CA LYS A 70 -17.96 11.99 -6.30
C LYS A 70 -19.40 12.09 -5.78
N LEU A 71 -19.72 11.37 -4.71
CA LEU A 71 -21.02 11.42 -4.04
C LEU A 71 -21.36 12.80 -3.47
N GLU A 72 -20.36 13.50 -2.93
CA GLU A 72 -20.51 14.85 -2.40
C GLU A 72 -20.69 15.89 -3.52
N ALA A 73 -20.01 15.69 -4.66
CA ALA A 73 -20.12 16.56 -5.83
C ALA A 73 -21.38 16.29 -6.68
N CYS A 74 -21.99 15.11 -6.58
CA CYS A 74 -23.12 14.70 -7.42
C CYS A 74 -24.46 15.33 -6.97
N ARG A 75 -25.16 15.96 -7.92
CA ARG A 75 -26.48 16.59 -7.71
C ARG A 75 -27.65 15.80 -8.29
N ASP A 76 -27.36 14.77 -9.09
CA ASP A 76 -28.36 13.87 -9.65
C ASP A 76 -28.69 12.75 -8.65
N GLY A 77 -29.98 12.53 -8.36
CA GLY A 77 -30.45 11.56 -7.39
C GLY A 77 -30.19 10.10 -7.79
N ASP A 78 -30.32 9.77 -9.08
CA ASP A 78 -30.15 8.39 -9.55
C ASP A 78 -28.67 7.99 -9.57
N GLU A 79 -27.80 8.92 -9.99
CA GLU A 79 -26.36 8.70 -9.99
C GLU A 79 -25.79 8.67 -8.56
N ARG A 80 -26.35 9.47 -7.66
CA ARG A 80 -25.98 9.43 -6.23
C ARG A 80 -26.28 8.07 -5.61
N GLU A 81 -27.40 7.46 -5.94
CA GLU A 81 -27.75 6.13 -5.42
C GLU A 81 -26.81 5.03 -5.95
N ARG A 82 -26.41 5.12 -7.23
CA ARG A 82 -25.42 4.19 -7.81
C ARG A 82 -24.06 4.31 -7.14
N LEU A 83 -23.55 5.52 -6.99
CA LEU A 83 -22.26 5.75 -6.32
C LEU A 83 -22.29 5.29 -4.86
N ARG A 84 -23.43 5.45 -4.17
CA ARG A 84 -23.65 4.93 -2.81
C ARG A 84 -23.52 3.41 -2.73
N ARG A 85 -24.16 2.68 -3.65
CA ARG A 85 -24.06 1.22 -3.70
C ARG A 85 -22.63 0.78 -3.98
N ALA A 86 -21.96 1.38 -4.98
CA ALA A 86 -20.58 1.08 -5.31
C ALA A 86 -19.62 1.31 -4.12
N ALA A 87 -19.78 2.42 -3.40
CA ALA A 87 -18.98 2.70 -2.20
C ALA A 87 -19.28 1.69 -1.07
N GLY A 88 -20.54 1.27 -0.93
CA GLY A 88 -20.96 0.24 0.01
C GLY A 88 -20.32 -1.12 -0.27
N ASP A 89 -20.32 -1.56 -1.53
CA ASP A 89 -19.74 -2.84 -1.96
C ASP A 89 -18.23 -2.89 -1.69
N LEU A 90 -17.50 -1.82 -2.04
CA LEU A 90 -16.07 -1.72 -1.75
C LEU A 90 -15.78 -1.68 -0.25
N THR A 91 -16.61 -0.99 0.52
CA THR A 91 -16.50 -0.96 1.99
C THR A 91 -16.69 -2.35 2.59
N LEU A 92 -17.66 -3.12 2.10
CA LEU A 92 -17.88 -4.50 2.53
C LEU A 92 -16.66 -5.38 2.18
N LYS A 93 -16.14 -5.27 0.95
CA LYS A 93 -14.93 -6.00 0.52
C LYS A 93 -13.74 -5.69 1.43
N TYR A 94 -13.51 -4.41 1.73
CA TYR A 94 -12.45 -3.97 2.65
C TYR A 94 -12.62 -4.59 4.05
N ASN A 95 -13.82 -4.52 4.63
CA ASN A 95 -14.09 -5.07 5.96
C ASN A 95 -13.85 -6.58 6.04
N LEU A 96 -14.29 -7.34 5.02
CA LEU A 96 -14.05 -8.79 4.95
C LEU A 96 -12.57 -9.13 4.88
N LEU A 97 -11.82 -8.35 4.10
CA LEU A 97 -10.39 -8.53 3.90
C LEU A 97 -9.62 -8.21 5.19
N VAL A 98 -9.97 -7.12 5.89
CA VAL A 98 -9.42 -6.78 7.22
C VAL A 98 -9.77 -7.83 8.28
N GLU A 99 -11.02 -8.30 8.32
CA GLU A 99 -11.45 -9.35 9.25
C GLU A 99 -10.72 -10.67 9.00
N ARG A 100 -10.41 -11.02 7.74
CA ARG A 100 -9.61 -12.21 7.43
C ARG A 100 -8.21 -12.13 8.03
N TYR A 101 -7.58 -10.96 8.04
CA TYR A 101 -6.30 -10.77 8.74
C TYR A 101 -6.45 -10.87 10.25
N ARG A 102 -7.53 -10.31 10.83
CA ARG A 102 -7.80 -10.39 12.28
C ARG A 102 -8.14 -11.80 12.75
N GLY A 103 -8.91 -12.57 11.99
CA GLY A 103 -9.27 -13.95 12.31
C GLY A 103 -8.04 -14.87 12.35
N ARG A 104 -7.06 -14.62 11.48
CA ARG A 104 -5.78 -15.33 11.49
C ARG A 104 -4.96 -15.05 12.76
N ARG A 105 -5.16 -13.91 13.45
CA ARG A 105 -4.55 -13.57 14.75
C ARG A 105 -5.12 -14.34 15.95
N ARG A 106 -6.26 -15.03 15.83
CA ARG A 106 -6.90 -15.75 16.96
C ARG A 106 -6.66 -17.26 16.95
N SER A 107 -6.03 -17.79 15.90
CA SER A 107 -5.78 -19.23 15.73
C SER A 107 -4.33 -19.65 15.95
N ASP A 108 -3.43 -18.69 16.22
CA ASP A 108 -2.05 -18.87 16.70
C ASP A 108 -1.95 -18.38 18.16
#